data_AF-A0AAE3WCN9-F1
#
_entry.id   AF-A0AAE3WCN9-F1
#
_cell.length_a   1.000
_cell.length_b   1.000
_cell.length_c   1.000
_cell.angle_alpha   90.00
_cell.angle_beta   90.00
_cell.angle_gamma   90.00
#
_symmetry.space_group_name_H-M   'P 1'
#
loop_
_entity.id
_entity.type
_entity.pdbx_description
1 polymer ?
#
loop_
_entity_poly.entity_id
_entity_poly.type
_entity_poly.pdbx_seq_one_letter_code
_entity_poly.pdbx_strand_id
1 'polypeptide(L)'
;MTAASATHVVPKDGDTSVIARLFGWGMLAILAAFVIVNALNVGWELPGTHDLIAGGGGEGAWISWLVYAGCLAVALAYVVTSPGRNLRWDAMAIHRFNVYLIRACFWAVLLVGIVDSSIALMRVENMLDGLFGETLARELGRAQFVGPYVHLPLIGLSLIIALFTRTLGFQWLALLIVAAELAIVVSRFGFSYEQALMGDLVRYWYAALFLFASAYTLFEDGHVRVDVLYAGFGHTKRGFVNAWGSILLGMSAAWVILAIGFNGKQSIINSPVMNFEVTQSGSTGMYVKYQMAAFLGIFGITMLIQFVSYYLESVADWRNHPGKREIAPASAH
;
A
#
# COMPACT_ATOMS: atom_id res chain seq x y z
N MET A 1 -9.19 -12.91 22.37
CA MET A 1 -8.38 -14.05 22.84
C MET A 1 -7.54 -14.53 21.68
N THR A 2 -6.26 -14.16 21.68
CA THR A 2 -5.30 -14.48 20.63
C THR A 2 -4.85 -15.92 20.75
N ALA A 3 -5.49 -16.82 19.99
CA ALA A 3 -4.88 -18.11 19.71
C ALA A 3 -3.61 -17.82 18.90
N ALA A 4 -2.45 -17.96 19.54
CA ALA A 4 -1.18 -18.04 18.85
C ALA A 4 -1.28 -19.23 17.88
N SER A 5 -1.46 -18.96 16.59
CA SER A 5 -1.27 -19.97 15.57
C SER A 5 0.13 -20.53 15.79
N ALA A 6 0.23 -21.85 15.94
CA ALA A 6 1.52 -22.50 16.04
C ALA A 6 2.36 -22.02 14.85
N THR A 7 3.40 -21.24 15.12
CA THR A 7 4.25 -20.68 14.08
C THR A 7 5.02 -21.85 13.50
N HIS A 8 4.45 -22.48 12.47
CA HIS A 8 5.13 -23.49 11.70
C HIS A 8 6.36 -22.81 11.08
N VAL A 9 7.52 -22.99 11.71
CA VAL A 9 8.76 -22.36 11.28
C VAL A 9 9.11 -22.97 9.94
N VAL A 10 8.84 -22.22 8.86
CA VAL A 10 9.23 -22.61 7.51
C VAL A 10 10.77 -22.67 7.49
N PRO A 11 11.38 -23.83 7.16
CA PRO A 11 12.83 -23.92 7.07
C PRO A 11 13.33 -23.04 5.93
N LYS A 12 14.47 -22.37 6.15
CA LYS A 12 15.08 -21.45 5.19
C LYS A 12 15.51 -22.17 3.91
N ASP A 13 16.06 -23.37 4.07
CA ASP A 13 16.50 -24.23 2.98
C ASP A 13 15.49 -25.38 2.81
N GLY A 14 15.27 -25.80 1.57
CA GLY A 14 14.30 -26.85 1.26
C GLY A 14 13.87 -26.85 -0.21
N ASP A 15 12.70 -27.39 -0.48
CA ASP A 15 12.21 -27.56 -1.85
C ASP A 15 12.03 -26.22 -2.58
N THR A 16 12.65 -26.13 -3.75
CA THR A 16 12.86 -24.88 -4.48
C THR A 16 12.35 -24.97 -5.92
N SER A 17 12.21 -23.80 -6.55
CA SER A 17 11.94 -23.67 -7.98
C SER A 17 12.63 -22.43 -8.49
N VAL A 18 13.76 -22.59 -9.18
CA VAL A 18 14.51 -21.45 -9.74
C VAL A 18 13.63 -20.61 -10.64
N ILE A 19 12.84 -21.23 -11.52
CA ILE A 19 11.95 -20.54 -12.46
C ILE A 19 10.90 -19.71 -11.71
N ALA A 20 10.22 -20.28 -10.72
CA ALA A 20 9.18 -19.56 -9.98
C ALA A 20 9.77 -18.42 -9.13
N ARG A 21 10.97 -18.62 -8.56
CA ARG A 21 11.69 -17.59 -7.80
C ARG A 21 12.17 -16.47 -8.71
N LEU A 22 12.72 -16.77 -9.88
CA LEU A 22 13.10 -15.77 -10.87
C LEU A 22 11.89 -14.95 -11.32
N PHE A 23 10.75 -15.59 -11.56
CA PHE A 23 9.52 -14.89 -11.90
C PHE A 23 9.05 -13.99 -10.75
N GLY A 24 8.96 -14.50 -9.52
CA GLY A 24 8.49 -13.73 -8.37
C GLY A 24 9.40 -12.54 -8.01
N TRP A 25 10.70 -12.79 -7.83
CA TRP A 25 11.67 -11.74 -7.53
C TRP A 25 11.88 -10.78 -8.71
N GLY A 26 11.79 -11.29 -9.95
CA GLY A 26 11.78 -10.46 -11.16
C GLY A 26 10.58 -9.52 -11.21
N MET A 27 9.38 -10.01 -10.85
CA MET A 27 8.18 -9.18 -10.75
C MET A 27 8.33 -8.05 -9.73
N LEU A 28 8.87 -8.35 -8.55
CA LEU A 28 9.16 -7.33 -7.52
C LEU A 28 10.25 -6.35 -7.95
N ALA A 29 11.25 -6.80 -8.69
CA ALA A 29 12.29 -5.93 -9.26
C ALA A 29 11.71 -4.99 -10.32
N ILE A 30 10.82 -5.47 -11.18
CA ILE A 30 10.11 -4.62 -12.17
C ILE A 30 9.24 -3.60 -11.44
N LEU A 31 8.54 -4.00 -10.37
CA LEU A 31 7.77 -3.08 -9.53
C LEU A 31 8.66 -1.99 -8.91
N ALA A 32 9.79 -2.38 -8.31
CA ALA A 32 10.72 -1.43 -7.71
C ALA A 32 11.28 -0.45 -8.75
N ALA A 33 11.72 -0.97 -9.90
CA ALA A 33 12.19 -0.14 -11.01
C ALA A 33 11.10 0.80 -11.52
N PHE A 34 9.85 0.33 -11.66
CA PHE A 34 8.71 1.14 -12.06
C PHE A 34 8.47 2.32 -11.11
N VAL A 35 8.49 2.09 -9.80
CA VAL A 35 8.31 3.16 -8.81
C VAL A 35 9.47 4.15 -8.85
N ILE A 36 10.71 3.68 -8.97
CA ILE A 36 11.91 4.53 -9.07
C ILE A 36 11.84 5.38 -10.35
N VAL A 37 11.57 4.77 -11.50
CA VAL A 37 11.48 5.46 -12.79
C VAL A 37 10.33 6.46 -12.79
N ASN A 38 9.19 6.15 -12.17
CA ASN A 38 8.12 7.13 -12.00
C ASN A 38 8.56 8.32 -11.14
N ALA A 39 9.26 8.10 -10.03
CA ALA A 39 9.80 9.17 -9.21
C ALA A 39 10.82 10.04 -9.98
N LEU A 40 11.65 9.41 -10.81
CA LEU A 40 12.58 10.10 -11.71
C LEU A 40 11.86 10.93 -12.79
N ASN A 41 10.79 10.39 -13.37
CA ASN A 41 9.98 11.10 -14.36
C ASN A 41 9.30 12.33 -13.77
N VAL A 42 8.71 12.18 -12.58
CA VAL A 42 8.02 13.26 -11.87
C VAL A 42 9.00 14.33 -11.39
N GLY A 43 10.12 13.93 -10.77
CA GLY A 43 11.07 14.84 -10.14
C GLY A 43 12.09 15.48 -11.08
N TRP A 44 12.59 14.75 -12.08
CA TRP A 44 13.70 15.16 -12.95
C TRP A 44 13.36 15.14 -14.44
N GLU A 45 12.09 14.97 -14.81
CA GLU A 45 11.64 14.99 -16.22
C GLU A 45 12.27 13.93 -17.12
N LEU A 46 12.81 12.87 -16.51
CA LEU A 46 13.35 11.74 -17.24
C LEU A 46 12.24 10.90 -17.91
N PRO A 47 12.49 10.24 -19.05
CA PRO A 47 11.48 9.39 -19.71
C PRO A 47 10.93 8.31 -18.77
N GLY A 48 9.60 8.30 -18.61
CA GLY A 48 8.90 7.35 -17.75
C GLY A 48 8.70 6.00 -18.44
N THR A 49 8.21 5.01 -17.71
CA THR A 49 7.98 3.65 -18.24
C THR A 49 7.08 3.64 -19.48
N HIS A 50 6.04 4.48 -19.50
CA HIS A 50 5.17 4.61 -20.67
C HIS A 50 5.94 5.09 -21.91
N ASP A 51 6.81 6.10 -21.75
CA ASP A 51 7.61 6.65 -22.84
C ASP A 51 8.59 5.61 -23.38
N LEU A 52 9.21 4.82 -22.49
CA LEU A 52 10.08 3.71 -22.89
C LEU A 52 9.33 2.66 -23.73
N ILE A 53 8.11 2.28 -23.33
CA ILE A 53 7.30 1.28 -24.03
C ILE A 53 6.80 1.82 -25.38
N ALA A 54 6.45 3.11 -25.44
CA ALA A 54 6.03 3.77 -26.68
C ALA A 54 7.18 3.98 -27.69
N GLY A 55 8.41 3.60 -27.35
CA GLY A 55 9.59 3.82 -28.18
C GLY A 55 10.09 5.27 -28.15
N GLY A 56 9.58 6.10 -27.24
CA GLY A 56 10.01 7.47 -27.02
C GLY A 56 11.39 7.52 -26.37
N GLY A 57 12.43 7.67 -27.20
CA GLY A 57 13.82 7.80 -26.76
C GLY A 57 14.23 9.25 -26.50
N GLY A 58 13.66 9.90 -25.49
CA GLY A 58 14.14 11.21 -25.03
C GLY A 58 15.54 11.14 -24.40
N GLU A 59 16.20 12.29 -24.25
CA GLU A 59 17.45 12.37 -23.48
C GLU A 59 17.24 11.77 -22.08
N GLY A 60 18.12 10.85 -21.67
CA GLY A 60 18.02 10.19 -20.37
C GLY A 60 17.20 8.89 -20.32
N ALA A 61 16.61 8.41 -21.43
CA ALA A 61 15.91 7.11 -21.46
C ALA A 61 16.80 5.92 -21.04
N TRP A 62 18.11 6.03 -21.32
CA TRP A 62 19.10 5.04 -20.90
C TRP A 62 19.20 4.91 -19.36
N ILE A 63 18.96 5.99 -18.61
CA ILE A 63 18.96 5.96 -17.14
C ILE A 63 17.80 5.07 -16.66
N SER A 64 16.61 5.27 -17.21
CA SER A 64 15.44 4.47 -16.87
C SER A 64 15.66 2.98 -17.22
N TRP A 65 16.23 2.68 -18.40
CA TRP A 65 16.63 1.31 -18.75
C TRP A 65 17.68 0.71 -17.81
N LEU A 66 18.67 1.50 -17.37
CA LEU A 66 19.66 1.07 -16.39
C LEU A 66 19.04 0.76 -15.03
N VAL A 67 18.03 1.52 -14.60
CA VAL A 67 17.29 1.22 -13.36
C VAL A 67 16.59 -0.12 -13.48
N TYR A 68 15.87 -0.38 -14.57
CA TYR A 68 15.23 -1.67 -14.83
C TYR A 68 16.23 -2.83 -14.87
N ALA A 69 17.31 -2.67 -15.63
CA ALA A 69 18.36 -3.68 -15.74
C ALA A 69 19.04 -3.94 -14.40
N GLY A 70 19.33 -2.89 -13.62
CA GLY A 70 19.94 -2.99 -12.30
C GLY A 70 19.05 -3.73 -11.30
N CYS A 71 17.77 -3.37 -11.20
CA CYS A 71 16.82 -4.07 -10.33
C CYS A 71 16.67 -5.54 -10.71
N LEU A 72 16.56 -5.85 -12.02
CA LEU A 72 16.47 -7.24 -12.50
C LEU A 72 17.76 -8.02 -12.24
N ALA A 73 18.93 -7.39 -12.42
CA ALA A 73 20.22 -8.02 -12.12
C ALA A 73 20.35 -8.35 -10.64
N VAL A 74 19.90 -7.47 -9.73
CA VAL A 74 19.87 -7.75 -8.28
C VAL A 74 18.95 -8.93 -7.96
N ALA A 75 17.74 -8.98 -8.55
CA ALA A 75 16.84 -10.12 -8.36
C ALA A 75 17.44 -11.43 -8.90
N LEU A 76 18.03 -11.40 -10.09
CA LEU A 76 18.71 -12.55 -10.69
C LEU A 76 19.86 -13.03 -9.80
N ALA A 77 20.73 -12.11 -9.34
CA ALA A 77 21.84 -12.41 -8.46
C ALA A 77 21.35 -13.03 -7.14
N TYR A 78 20.30 -12.47 -6.52
CA TYR A 78 19.72 -13.03 -5.29
C TYR A 78 19.25 -14.48 -5.48
N VAL A 79 18.57 -14.79 -6.59
CA VAL A 79 18.06 -16.14 -6.84
C VAL A 79 19.19 -17.12 -7.15
N VAL A 80 20.15 -16.73 -8.01
CA VAL A 80 21.27 -17.59 -8.42
C VAL A 80 22.24 -17.84 -7.27
N THR A 81 22.46 -16.87 -6.39
CA THR A 81 23.34 -17.04 -5.20
C THR A 81 22.68 -17.79 -4.05
N SER A 82 21.36 -18.09 -4.13
CA SER A 82 20.64 -18.81 -3.08
C SER A 82 19.82 -20.00 -3.60
N PRO A 83 20.41 -20.97 -4.33
CA PRO A 83 19.66 -21.98 -5.07
C PRO A 83 18.76 -22.86 -4.20
N GLY A 84 19.21 -23.23 -2.99
CA GLY A 84 18.51 -24.14 -2.07
C GLY A 84 17.39 -23.52 -1.23
N ARG A 85 17.01 -22.26 -1.49
CA ARG A 85 16.04 -21.54 -0.65
C ARG A 85 14.61 -22.03 -0.88
N ASN A 86 13.89 -22.26 0.21
CA ASN A 86 12.52 -22.74 0.18
C ASN A 86 11.55 -21.68 -0.41
N LEU A 87 10.65 -22.09 -1.28
CA LEU A 87 9.61 -21.21 -1.86
C LEU A 87 8.73 -20.54 -0.79
N ARG A 88 8.33 -21.29 0.24
CA ARG A 88 7.49 -20.77 1.32
C ARG A 88 8.26 -19.77 2.19
N TRP A 89 9.59 -19.91 2.29
CA TRP A 89 10.43 -18.95 2.99
C TRP A 89 10.45 -17.60 2.27
N ASP A 90 10.65 -17.62 0.95
CA ASP A 90 10.60 -16.41 0.13
C ASP A 90 9.21 -15.77 0.17
N ALA A 91 8.14 -16.56 0.05
CA ALA A 91 6.76 -16.08 0.21
C ALA A 91 6.57 -15.36 1.55
N MET A 92 6.95 -15.99 2.66
CA MET A 92 6.85 -15.39 3.99
C MET A 92 7.73 -14.15 4.16
N ALA A 93 8.91 -14.10 3.56
CA ALA A 93 9.77 -12.91 3.60
C ALA A 93 9.10 -11.73 2.88
N ILE A 94 8.54 -11.96 1.69
CA ILE A 94 7.81 -10.96 0.90
C ILE A 94 6.57 -10.49 1.66
N HIS A 95 5.79 -11.39 2.24
CA HIS A 95 4.63 -11.03 3.05
C HIS A 95 5.01 -10.22 4.29
N ARG A 96 6.06 -10.60 5.04
CA ARG A 96 6.54 -9.84 6.21
C ARG A 96 6.95 -8.42 5.84
N PHE A 97 7.61 -8.26 4.69
CA PHE A 97 7.93 -6.93 4.17
C PHE A 97 6.66 -6.14 3.85
N ASN A 98 5.66 -6.76 3.21
CA ASN A 98 4.40 -6.12 2.91
C ASN A 98 3.63 -5.69 4.17
N VAL A 99 3.60 -6.54 5.20
CA VAL A 99 2.99 -6.22 6.51
C VAL A 99 3.67 -5.01 7.16
N TYR A 100 4.99 -4.89 7.04
CA TYR A 100 5.71 -3.70 7.49
C TYR A 100 5.26 -2.44 6.74
N LEU A 101 5.19 -2.51 5.40
CA LEU A 101 4.75 -1.38 4.57
C LEU A 101 3.33 -0.93 4.94
N ILE A 102 2.41 -1.89 5.05
CA ILE A 102 1.01 -1.66 5.44
C ILE A 102 0.92 -1.00 6.83
N ARG A 103 1.75 -1.44 7.79
CA ARG A 103 1.80 -0.86 9.14
C ARG A 103 2.34 0.56 9.13
N ALA A 104 3.33 0.87 8.30
CA ALA A 104 3.83 2.24 8.12
C ALA A 104 2.77 3.16 7.51
N CYS A 105 2.02 2.67 6.52
CA CYS A 105 0.89 3.40 5.94
C CYS A 105 -0.22 3.64 6.96
N PHE A 106 -0.55 2.65 7.80
CA PHE A 106 -1.51 2.83 8.90
C PHE A 106 -1.10 3.97 9.84
N TRP A 107 0.14 3.97 10.32
CA TRP A 107 0.61 5.02 11.23
C TRP A 107 0.68 6.39 10.55
N ALA A 108 1.00 6.44 9.25
CA ALA A 108 0.99 7.69 8.48
C ALA A 108 -0.41 8.30 8.48
N VAL A 109 -1.42 7.48 8.13
CA VAL A 109 -2.82 7.91 8.07
C VAL A 109 -3.37 8.32 9.43
N LEU A 110 -3.00 7.60 10.48
CA LEU A 110 -3.43 7.95 11.83
C LEU A 110 -2.85 9.30 12.26
N LEU A 111 -1.53 9.47 12.15
CA LEU A 111 -0.85 10.69 12.58
C LEU A 111 -1.25 11.90 11.74
N VAL A 112 -1.21 11.77 10.41
CA VAL A 112 -1.64 12.84 9.49
C VAL A 112 -3.12 13.16 9.73
N GLY A 113 -3.99 12.15 9.85
CA GLY A 113 -5.42 12.38 10.06
C GLY A 113 -5.70 13.19 11.34
N ILE A 114 -5.05 12.84 12.45
CA ILE A 114 -5.20 13.57 13.72
C ILE A 114 -4.60 14.99 13.64
N VAL A 115 -3.38 15.12 13.11
CA VAL A 115 -2.68 16.42 13.09
C VAL A 115 -3.35 17.38 12.10
N ASP A 116 -3.68 16.93 10.88
CA ASP A 116 -4.29 17.80 9.87
C ASP A 116 -5.74 18.16 10.21
N SER A 117 -6.51 17.25 10.83
CA SER A 117 -7.84 17.61 11.35
C SER A 117 -7.76 18.64 12.48
N SER A 118 -6.74 18.56 13.33
CA SER A 118 -6.50 19.56 14.37
C SER A 118 -6.10 20.91 13.77
N ILE A 119 -5.24 20.93 12.75
CA ILE A 119 -4.88 22.16 12.02
C ILE A 119 -6.10 22.75 11.32
N ALA A 120 -6.91 21.92 10.67
CA ALA A 120 -8.14 22.34 10.00
C ALA A 120 -9.13 22.94 11.02
N LEU A 121 -9.30 22.33 12.19
CA LEU A 121 -10.16 22.84 13.25
C LEU A 121 -9.67 24.20 13.76
N MET A 122 -8.36 24.34 14.04
CA MET A 122 -7.77 25.61 14.45
C MET A 122 -7.94 26.70 13.37
N ARG A 123 -7.94 26.31 12.08
CA ARG A 123 -8.19 27.24 10.97
C ARG A 123 -9.65 27.68 10.91
N VAL A 124 -10.59 26.76 11.09
CA VAL A 124 -12.03 27.06 11.11
C VAL A 124 -12.37 28.02 12.25
N GLU A 125 -11.81 27.81 13.43
CA GLU A 125 -12.09 28.60 14.63
C GLU A 125 -11.22 29.88 14.75
N ASN A 126 -10.41 30.21 13.73
CA ASN A 126 -9.46 31.33 13.74
C ASN A 126 -8.52 31.35 14.97
N MET A 127 -8.16 30.17 15.48
CA MET A 127 -7.28 30.03 16.65
C MET A 127 -5.79 30.14 16.28
N LEU A 128 -5.44 30.02 15.00
CA LEU A 128 -4.06 29.97 14.54
C LEU A 128 -3.30 31.27 14.86
N ASP A 129 -3.90 32.44 14.63
CA ASP A 129 -3.25 33.74 14.88
C ASP A 129 -3.02 34.03 16.36
N GLY A 130 -3.83 33.43 17.25
CA GLY A 130 -3.70 33.59 18.70
C GLY A 130 -2.73 32.61 19.36
N LEU A 131 -2.57 31.41 18.79
CA LEU A 131 -1.68 30.37 19.32
C LEU A 131 -0.28 30.40 18.70
N PHE A 132 -0.18 30.87 17.46
CA PHE A 132 1.06 30.93 16.69
C PHE A 132 1.31 32.35 16.21
N GLY A 133 2.58 32.71 15.96
CA GLY A 133 2.88 34.01 15.35
C GLY A 133 2.25 34.16 13.96
N GLU A 134 1.92 35.39 13.56
CA GLU A 134 1.23 35.70 12.29
C GLU A 134 1.86 35.01 11.06
N THR A 135 3.18 34.89 11.04
CA THR A 135 3.92 34.21 9.98
C THR A 135 3.59 32.72 9.91
N LEU A 136 3.60 32.02 11.04
CA LEU A 136 3.35 30.58 11.10
C LEU A 136 1.87 30.26 10.90
N ALA A 137 0.97 31.11 11.43
CA ALA A 137 -0.47 30.97 11.20
C ALA A 137 -0.81 31.03 9.69
N ARG A 138 -0.20 31.97 8.96
CA ARG A 138 -0.35 32.09 7.51
C ARG A 138 0.19 30.89 6.73
N GLU A 139 1.34 30.34 7.14
CA GLU A 139 1.95 29.15 6.54
C GLU A 139 1.08 27.91 6.78
N LEU A 140 0.56 27.70 7.99
CA LEU A 140 -0.39 26.60 8.31
C LEU A 140 -1.73 26.70 7.56
N GLY A 141 -2.04 27.87 7.01
CA GLY A 141 -3.14 28.10 6.08
C GLY A 141 -2.88 27.64 4.64
N ARG A 142 -1.69 27.12 4.31
CA ARG A 142 -1.31 26.74 2.94
C ARG A 142 -0.94 25.27 2.83
N ALA A 143 -1.57 24.56 1.90
CA ALA A 143 -1.29 23.16 1.65
C ALA A 143 0.17 22.91 1.20
N GLN A 144 0.78 23.87 0.48
CA GLN A 144 2.17 23.79 0.07
C GLN A 144 3.17 23.85 1.24
N PHE A 145 2.75 24.36 2.39
CA PHE A 145 3.57 24.30 3.61
C PHE A 145 3.22 23.06 4.44
N VAL A 146 1.93 22.84 4.71
CA VAL A 146 1.46 21.72 5.54
C VAL A 146 1.88 20.37 4.95
N GLY A 147 1.78 20.19 3.63
CA GLY A 147 2.17 18.94 2.97
C GLY A 147 3.65 18.58 3.22
N PRO A 148 4.61 19.39 2.78
CA PRO A 148 6.04 19.10 2.97
C PRO A 148 6.53 19.19 4.42
N TYR A 149 6.07 20.17 5.21
CA TYR A 149 6.65 20.45 6.54
C TYR A 149 5.89 19.83 7.70
N VAL A 150 4.65 19.39 7.51
CA VAL A 150 3.86 18.69 8.54
C VAL A 150 3.64 17.24 8.13
N HIS A 151 3.09 16.99 6.95
CA HIS A 151 2.72 15.62 6.56
C HIS A 151 3.94 14.72 6.28
N LEU A 152 4.93 15.18 5.51
CA LEU A 152 6.10 14.33 5.20
C LEU A 152 6.90 13.92 6.45
N PRO A 153 7.17 14.81 7.44
CA PRO A 153 7.79 14.39 8.70
C PRO A 153 6.97 13.36 9.47
N LEU A 154 5.64 13.50 9.50
CA LEU A 154 4.76 12.52 10.14
C LEU A 154 4.79 11.16 9.43
N ILE A 155 4.86 11.15 8.10
CA ILE A 155 5.05 9.93 7.30
C ILE A 155 6.45 9.33 7.57
N GLY A 156 7.49 10.15 7.71
CA GLY A 156 8.83 9.69 8.10
C GLY A 156 8.82 9.05 9.49
N LEU A 157 8.15 9.67 10.45
CA LEU A 157 7.95 9.14 11.79
C LEU A 157 7.15 7.82 11.77
N SER A 158 6.14 7.71 10.90
CA SER A 158 5.31 6.51 10.80
C SER A 158 6.10 5.29 10.31
N LEU A 159 7.05 5.48 9.40
CA LEU A 159 7.99 4.43 8.96
C LEU A 159 8.82 3.93 10.15
N ILE A 160 9.28 4.83 11.02
CA ILE A 160 10.06 4.48 12.21
C ILE A 160 9.18 3.73 13.23
N ILE A 161 7.99 4.24 13.54
CA ILE A 161 7.05 3.58 14.48
C ILE A 161 6.67 2.19 13.99
N ALA A 162 6.53 2.02 12.67
CA ALA A 162 6.27 0.72 12.06
C ALA A 162 7.39 -0.30 12.29
N LEU A 163 8.64 0.11 12.52
CA LEU A 163 9.72 -0.85 12.85
C LEU A 163 9.52 -1.47 14.24
N PHE A 164 8.93 -0.73 15.18
CA PHE A 164 8.77 -1.17 16.59
C PHE A 164 7.41 -1.81 16.89
N THR A 165 6.40 -1.52 16.09
CA THR A 165 5.05 -2.04 16.31
C THR A 165 4.86 -3.43 15.73
N ARG A 166 4.19 -4.33 16.46
CA ARG A 166 4.01 -5.74 16.06
C ARG A 166 2.63 -6.06 15.49
N THR A 167 1.62 -5.27 15.81
CA THR A 167 0.22 -5.54 15.44
C THR A 167 -0.24 -4.65 14.29
N LEU A 168 -1.13 -5.17 13.45
CA LEU A 168 -1.85 -4.39 12.44
C LEU A 168 -3.00 -3.66 13.15
N GLY A 169 -2.88 -2.34 13.30
CA GLY A 169 -3.81 -1.52 14.09
C GLY A 169 -5.18 -1.28 13.46
N PHE A 170 -5.57 -1.99 12.39
CA PHE A 170 -6.77 -1.67 11.60
C PHE A 170 -8.08 -1.68 12.38
N GLN A 171 -8.19 -2.53 13.41
CA GLN A 171 -9.35 -2.54 14.31
C GLN A 171 -9.54 -1.19 15.02
N TRP A 172 -8.43 -0.51 15.36
CA TRP A 172 -8.46 0.83 15.93
C TRP A 172 -8.92 1.88 14.92
N LEU A 173 -8.53 1.74 13.64
CA LEU A 173 -9.00 2.66 12.60
C LEU A 173 -10.52 2.54 12.41
N ALA A 174 -11.06 1.32 12.40
CA ALA A 174 -12.50 1.11 12.34
C ALA A 174 -13.23 1.73 13.54
N LEU A 175 -12.69 1.56 14.76
CA LEU A 175 -13.24 2.18 15.96
C LEU A 175 -13.21 3.72 15.87
N LEU A 176 -12.11 4.30 15.37
CA LEU A 176 -11.96 5.74 15.19
C LEU A 176 -12.94 6.30 14.14
N ILE A 177 -13.19 5.57 13.05
CA ILE A 177 -14.19 5.94 12.04
C ILE A 177 -15.58 6.00 12.68
N VAL A 178 -15.97 4.96 13.43
CA VAL A 178 -17.28 4.93 14.12
C VAL A 178 -17.40 6.05 15.15
N ALA A 179 -16.33 6.32 15.91
CA ALA A 179 -16.31 7.42 16.87
C ALA A 179 -16.41 8.80 16.17
N ALA A 180 -15.74 8.99 15.04
CA ALA A 180 -15.81 10.22 14.26
C ALA A 180 -17.20 10.43 13.65
N GLU A 181 -17.81 9.39 13.08
CA GLU A 181 -19.20 9.44 12.58
C GLU A 181 -20.20 9.76 13.68
N LEU A 182 -20.06 9.15 14.86
CA LEU A 182 -20.89 9.48 16.02
C LEU A 182 -20.69 10.93 16.45
N ALA A 183 -19.45 11.42 16.47
CA ALA A 183 -19.16 12.81 16.80
C ALA A 183 -19.79 13.79 15.80
N ILE A 184 -19.80 13.45 14.50
CA ILE A 184 -20.47 14.23 13.45
C ILE A 184 -21.98 14.28 13.69
N VAL A 185 -22.61 13.14 14.00
CA VAL A 185 -24.05 13.09 14.27
C VAL A 185 -24.38 13.95 15.50
N VAL A 186 -23.60 13.84 16.57
CA VAL A 186 -23.81 14.66 17.79
C VAL A 186 -23.56 16.14 17.52
N SER A 187 -22.51 16.52 16.80
CA SER A 187 -22.23 17.92 16.49
C SER A 187 -23.33 18.52 15.61
N ARG A 188 -23.78 17.76 14.61
CA ARG A 188 -24.77 18.21 13.64
C ARG A 188 -26.16 18.35 14.24
N PHE A 189 -26.64 17.34 14.98
CA PHE A 189 -28.00 17.35 15.51
C PHE A 189 -28.11 17.95 16.92
N GLY A 190 -27.06 17.84 17.73
CA GLY A 190 -27.03 18.40 19.10
C GLY A 190 -26.63 19.87 19.14
N PHE A 191 -25.66 20.27 18.31
CA PHE A 191 -25.05 21.62 18.36
C PHE A 191 -25.23 22.42 17.06
N SER A 192 -25.87 21.85 16.04
CA SER A 192 -26.00 22.46 14.70
C SER A 192 -24.65 22.89 14.11
N TYR A 193 -23.58 22.17 14.45
CA TYR A 193 -22.21 22.42 14.00
C TYR A 193 -21.78 21.35 12.98
N GLU A 194 -21.46 21.79 11.77
CA GLU A 194 -21.05 20.95 10.64
C GLU A 194 -19.86 21.61 9.92
N GLN A 195 -18.77 20.86 9.73
CA GLN A 195 -17.57 21.34 9.05
C GLN A 195 -17.09 20.33 8.02
N ALA A 196 -16.49 20.83 6.92
CA ALA A 196 -15.98 19.99 5.85
C ALA A 196 -14.87 19.03 6.33
N LEU A 197 -14.00 19.46 7.26
CA LEU A 197 -12.94 18.63 7.82
C LEU A 197 -13.43 17.32 8.43
N MET A 198 -14.65 17.31 9.01
CA MET A 198 -15.16 16.12 9.68
C MET A 198 -15.46 15.01 8.67
N GLY A 199 -16.09 15.37 7.55
CA GLY A 199 -16.33 14.44 6.44
C GLY A 199 -15.05 14.01 5.74
N ASP A 200 -14.10 14.94 5.55
CA ASP A 200 -12.81 14.64 4.95
C ASP A 200 -12.01 13.64 5.80
N LEU A 201 -12.01 13.78 7.14
CA LEU A 201 -11.32 12.87 8.06
C LEU A 201 -11.86 11.45 7.98
N VAL A 202 -13.19 11.29 8.03
CA VAL A 202 -13.86 10.00 7.92
C VAL A 202 -13.53 9.35 6.58
N ARG A 203 -13.65 10.09 5.47
CA ARG A 203 -13.36 9.56 4.14
C ARG A 203 -11.90 9.15 3.99
N TYR A 204 -10.99 9.92 4.58
CA TYR A 204 -9.56 9.63 4.59
C TYR A 204 -9.24 8.33 5.34
N TRP A 205 -9.75 8.17 6.57
CA TRP A 205 -9.58 6.93 7.34
C TRP A 205 -10.28 5.74 6.70
N TYR A 206 -11.49 5.92 6.18
CA TYR A 206 -12.25 4.88 5.50
C TYR A 206 -11.51 4.36 4.26
N ALA A 207 -11.01 5.26 3.40
CA ALA A 207 -10.25 4.88 2.22
C ALA A 207 -8.99 4.09 2.58
N ALA A 208 -8.26 4.53 3.61
CA ALA A 208 -7.08 3.82 4.10
C ALA A 208 -7.40 2.44 4.66
N LEU A 209 -8.49 2.31 5.43
CA LEU A 209 -8.94 1.03 6.00
C LEU A 209 -9.12 -0.01 4.90
N PHE A 210 -9.92 0.30 3.88
CA PHE A 210 -10.23 -0.67 2.82
C PHE A 210 -9.03 -0.96 1.91
N LEU A 211 -8.32 0.08 1.48
CA LEU A 211 -7.21 -0.09 0.55
C LEU A 211 -6.03 -0.82 1.20
N PHE A 212 -5.68 -0.52 2.45
CA PHE A 212 -4.50 -1.12 3.07
C PHE A 212 -4.78 -2.47 3.73
N ALA A 213 -6.01 -2.72 4.19
CA ALA A 213 -6.38 -4.03 4.74
C ALA A 213 -6.51 -5.12 3.66
N SER A 214 -6.77 -4.74 2.39
CA SER A 214 -7.01 -5.68 1.28
C SER A 214 -5.87 -6.70 1.08
N ALA A 215 -4.61 -6.28 1.19
CA ALA A 215 -3.47 -7.20 1.05
C ALA A 215 -3.38 -8.17 2.24
N TYR A 216 -3.75 -7.72 3.44
CA TYR A 216 -3.76 -8.58 4.62
C TYR A 216 -4.91 -9.60 4.58
N THR A 217 -6.12 -9.17 4.17
CA THR A 217 -7.26 -10.08 4.02
C THR A 217 -7.02 -11.14 2.96
N LEU A 218 -6.26 -10.81 1.89
CA LEU A 218 -5.82 -11.79 0.90
C LEU A 218 -4.86 -12.83 1.50
N PHE A 219 -3.95 -12.43 2.39
CA PHE A 219 -3.02 -13.37 3.02
C PHE A 219 -3.70 -14.33 3.99
N GLU A 220 -4.66 -13.85 4.78
CA GLU A 220 -5.40 -14.64 5.78
C GLU A 220 -6.55 -15.45 5.17
N ASP A 221 -6.64 -15.55 3.83
CA ASP A 221 -7.77 -16.19 3.13
C ASP A 221 -9.15 -15.69 3.58
N GLY A 222 -9.22 -14.49 4.15
CA GLY A 222 -10.45 -13.87 4.65
C GLY A 222 -11.29 -13.18 3.58
N HIS A 223 -10.92 -13.34 2.30
CA HIS A 223 -11.72 -12.85 1.20
C HIS A 223 -12.84 -13.83 0.87
N VAL A 224 -13.99 -13.31 0.48
CA VAL A 224 -15.12 -14.14 0.04
C VAL A 224 -14.73 -14.85 -1.26
N ARG A 225 -14.55 -16.17 -1.19
CA ARG A 225 -14.31 -17.04 -2.35
C ARG A 225 -15.62 -17.70 -2.75
N VAL A 226 -15.97 -17.62 -4.04
CA VAL A 226 -17.11 -18.36 -4.59
C VAL A 226 -16.58 -19.66 -5.22
N ASP A 227 -16.38 -20.67 -4.39
CA ASP A 227 -15.62 -21.88 -4.71
C ASP A 227 -16.44 -22.99 -5.40
N VAL A 228 -17.29 -22.65 -6.39
CA VAL A 228 -18.18 -23.62 -7.07
C VAL A 228 -17.40 -24.73 -7.79
N LEU A 229 -16.31 -24.38 -8.48
CA LEU A 229 -15.45 -25.33 -9.20
C LEU A 229 -14.33 -25.90 -8.31
N TYR A 230 -14.07 -25.26 -7.17
CA TYR A 230 -12.91 -25.50 -6.33
C TYR A 230 -13.13 -26.65 -5.31
N ALA A 231 -14.39 -26.88 -4.94
CA ALA A 231 -14.79 -27.89 -3.97
C ALA A 231 -14.30 -29.31 -4.33
N GLY A 232 -14.28 -29.68 -5.61
CA GLY A 232 -13.86 -31.00 -6.09
C GLY A 232 -12.36 -31.16 -6.39
N PHE A 233 -11.54 -30.12 -6.26
CA PHE A 233 -10.13 -30.18 -6.65
C PHE A 233 -9.23 -30.70 -5.53
N GLY A 234 -8.29 -31.60 -5.88
CA GLY A 234 -7.22 -32.02 -4.99
C GLY A 234 -6.18 -30.91 -4.74
N HIS A 235 -5.33 -31.12 -3.74
CA HIS A 235 -4.35 -30.13 -3.25
C HIS A 235 -3.48 -29.50 -4.36
N THR A 236 -2.92 -30.32 -5.25
CA THR A 236 -2.02 -29.86 -6.32
C THR A 236 -2.74 -29.09 -7.43
N LYS A 237 -3.97 -29.50 -7.78
CA LYS A 237 -4.82 -28.79 -8.75
C LYS A 237 -5.25 -27.42 -8.23
N ARG A 238 -5.58 -27.33 -6.94
CA ARG A 238 -5.86 -26.07 -6.25
C ARG A 238 -4.67 -25.11 -6.31
N GLY A 239 -3.46 -25.60 -5.99
CA GLY A 239 -2.22 -24.82 -6.11
C GLY A 239 -1.95 -24.31 -7.53
N PHE A 240 -2.18 -25.14 -8.56
CA PHE A 240 -2.04 -24.75 -9.96
C PHE A 240 -2.99 -23.62 -10.35
N VAL A 241 -4.28 -23.75 -10.03
CA VAL A 241 -5.30 -22.73 -10.34
C VAL A 241 -4.99 -21.42 -9.60
N ASN A 242 -4.58 -21.49 -8.34
CA ASN A 242 -4.21 -20.31 -7.57
C ASN A 242 -2.97 -19.61 -8.14
N ALA A 243 -1.95 -20.37 -8.54
CA ALA A 243 -0.73 -19.81 -9.13
C ALA A 243 -1.05 -19.07 -10.43
N TRP A 244 -1.80 -19.68 -11.34
CA TRP A 244 -2.19 -19.03 -12.60
C TRP A 244 -3.18 -17.89 -12.41
N GLY A 245 -4.16 -18.03 -11.51
CA GLY A 245 -5.10 -16.97 -11.16
C GLY A 245 -4.38 -15.75 -10.58
N SER A 246 -3.37 -15.97 -9.73
CA SER A 246 -2.56 -14.88 -9.18
C SER A 246 -1.77 -14.13 -10.26
N ILE A 247 -1.31 -14.81 -11.33
CA ILE A 247 -0.65 -14.16 -12.46
C ILE A 247 -1.65 -13.43 -13.35
N LEU A 248 -2.64 -14.15 -13.86
CA LEU A 248 -3.51 -13.70 -14.95
C LEU A 248 -4.58 -12.72 -14.51
N LEU A 249 -5.01 -12.78 -13.25
CA LEU A 249 -6.05 -11.90 -12.70
C LEU A 249 -5.48 -10.97 -11.63
N GLY A 250 -4.69 -11.49 -10.69
CA GLY A 250 -4.18 -10.70 -9.57
C GLY A 250 -3.11 -9.68 -10.00
N MET A 251 -1.97 -10.18 -10.47
CA MET A 251 -0.82 -9.34 -10.84
C MET A 251 -1.13 -8.47 -12.06
N SER A 252 -1.89 -8.99 -13.04
CA SER A 252 -2.33 -8.21 -14.20
C SER A 252 -3.20 -7.01 -13.80
N ALA A 253 -4.21 -7.21 -12.93
CA ALA A 253 -5.06 -6.13 -12.46
C ALA A 253 -4.27 -5.10 -11.64
N ALA A 254 -3.34 -5.55 -10.79
CA ALA A 254 -2.46 -4.65 -10.05
C ALA A 254 -1.58 -3.82 -11.00
N TRP A 255 -1.04 -4.42 -12.07
CA TRP A 255 -0.29 -3.69 -13.09
C TRP A 255 -1.14 -2.70 -13.86
N VAL A 256 -2.38 -3.02 -14.20
CA VAL A 256 -3.29 -2.07 -14.85
C VAL A 256 -3.52 -0.85 -13.97
N ILE A 257 -3.76 -1.05 -12.66
CA ILE A 257 -3.93 0.04 -11.70
C ILE A 257 -2.67 0.91 -11.64
N LEU A 258 -1.49 0.29 -11.55
CA LEU A 258 -0.23 1.03 -11.47
C LEU A 258 0.11 1.76 -12.77
N ALA A 259 -0.04 1.10 -13.91
CA ALA A 259 0.28 1.66 -15.22
C ALA A 259 -0.61 2.87 -15.54
N ILE A 260 -1.92 2.77 -15.29
CA ILE A 260 -2.85 3.90 -15.49
C ILE A 260 -2.65 4.96 -14.41
N GLY A 261 -2.49 4.53 -13.16
CA GLY A 261 -2.36 5.41 -11.99
C GLY A 261 -1.16 6.35 -12.06
N PHE A 262 -0.05 5.86 -12.62
CA PHE A 262 1.23 6.58 -12.74
C PHE A 262 1.56 7.01 -14.18
N ASN A 263 0.57 7.05 -15.09
CA ASN A 263 0.82 7.37 -16.49
C ASN A 263 1.20 8.85 -16.72
N GLY A 264 2.47 9.19 -16.49
CA GLY A 264 3.01 10.55 -16.66
C GLY A 264 2.62 11.51 -15.54
N LYS A 265 3.04 12.77 -15.67
CA LYS A 265 2.87 13.83 -14.65
C LYS A 265 1.41 14.21 -14.38
N GLN A 266 0.55 14.11 -15.40
CA GLN A 266 -0.88 14.47 -15.31
C GLN A 266 -1.78 13.30 -14.89
N SER A 267 -1.19 12.17 -14.48
CA SER A 267 -1.96 11.01 -14.03
C SER A 267 -2.71 11.28 -12.72
N ILE A 268 -3.70 10.43 -12.45
CA ILE A 268 -4.59 10.54 -11.30
C ILE A 268 -3.85 10.47 -9.95
N ILE A 269 -2.64 9.89 -9.91
CA ILE A 269 -1.80 9.84 -8.71
C ILE A 269 -0.76 10.96 -8.73
N ASN A 270 -0.02 11.14 -9.83
CA ASN A 270 1.11 12.07 -9.84
C ASN A 270 0.68 13.53 -9.74
N SER A 271 -0.36 13.97 -10.46
CA SER A 271 -0.78 15.38 -10.44
C SER A 271 -1.20 15.85 -9.03
N PRO A 272 -2.09 15.13 -8.33
CA PRO A 272 -2.48 15.54 -6.99
C PRO A 272 -1.31 15.60 -6.01
N VAL A 273 -0.40 14.61 -6.08
CA VAL A 273 0.77 14.52 -5.20
C VAL A 273 1.77 15.64 -5.45
N MET A 274 2.04 15.98 -6.72
CA MET A 274 2.96 17.06 -7.07
C MET A 274 2.44 18.43 -6.65
N ASN A 275 1.15 18.67 -6.85
CA ASN A 275 0.54 19.98 -6.64
C ASN A 275 -0.01 20.17 -5.22
N PHE A 276 0.13 19.16 -4.34
CA PHE A 276 -0.52 19.13 -3.02
C PHE A 276 -2.00 19.50 -3.11
N GLU A 277 -2.71 18.86 -4.04
CA GLU A 277 -4.13 19.18 -4.29
C GLU A 277 -4.97 19.04 -3.02
N VAL A 278 -5.89 19.98 -2.85
CA VAL A 278 -6.87 20.04 -1.75
C VAL A 278 -8.30 19.89 -2.27
N THR A 279 -9.23 19.60 -1.36
CA THR A 279 -10.66 19.58 -1.67
C THR A 279 -11.17 20.99 -1.97
N GLN A 280 -12.25 21.08 -2.76
CA GLN A 280 -12.88 22.37 -3.12
C GLN A 280 -13.52 23.09 -1.91
N SER A 281 -13.56 22.42 -0.75
CA SER A 281 -14.03 22.94 0.53
C SER A 281 -13.16 24.09 1.10
N GLY A 282 -12.06 24.47 0.43
CA GLY A 282 -11.30 25.67 0.75
C GLY A 282 -10.51 25.56 2.06
N SER A 283 -10.62 26.57 2.93
CA SER A 283 -9.91 26.64 4.21
C SER A 283 -10.51 25.76 5.30
N THR A 284 -11.77 25.34 5.19
CA THR A 284 -12.49 24.58 6.23
C THR A 284 -12.32 23.06 6.12
N GLY A 285 -11.71 22.59 5.02
CA GLY A 285 -11.40 21.19 4.76
C GLY A 285 -9.97 20.78 5.15
N MET A 286 -9.72 19.48 5.08
CA MET A 286 -8.41 18.88 5.35
C MET A 286 -7.52 18.90 4.11
N TYR A 287 -6.21 18.96 4.30
CA TYR A 287 -5.21 18.97 3.21
C TYR A 287 -4.70 17.56 2.89
N VAL A 288 -5.62 16.60 2.75
CA VAL A 288 -5.29 15.17 2.59
C VAL A 288 -5.67 14.58 1.23
N LYS A 289 -6.32 15.33 0.35
CA LYS A 289 -6.80 14.83 -0.96
C LYS A 289 -5.65 14.24 -1.81
N TYR A 290 -4.49 14.90 -1.86
CA TYR A 290 -3.34 14.37 -2.58
C TYR A 290 -2.86 13.01 -2.04
N GLN A 291 -2.96 12.77 -0.73
CA GLN A 291 -2.61 11.49 -0.13
C GLN A 291 -3.63 10.41 -0.46
N MET A 292 -4.91 10.76 -0.54
CA MET A 292 -5.94 9.82 -0.99
C MET A 292 -5.70 9.33 -2.41
N ALA A 293 -5.18 10.18 -3.30
CA ALA A 293 -4.72 9.74 -4.62
C ALA A 293 -3.54 8.77 -4.50
N ALA A 294 -2.57 9.06 -3.63
CA ALA A 294 -1.44 8.15 -3.35
C ALA A 294 -1.88 6.79 -2.80
N PHE A 295 -3.01 6.70 -2.08
CA PHE A 295 -3.53 5.43 -1.57
C PHE A 295 -3.82 4.42 -2.68
N LEU A 296 -4.23 4.87 -3.88
CA LEU A 296 -4.44 4.01 -5.05
C LEU A 296 -3.14 3.34 -5.48
N GLY A 297 -2.03 4.10 -5.48
CA GLY A 297 -0.70 3.59 -5.79
C GLY A 297 -0.21 2.61 -4.73
N ILE A 298 -0.36 2.97 -3.44
CA ILE A 298 0.00 2.09 -2.32
C ILE A 298 -0.80 0.78 -2.37
N PHE A 299 -2.09 0.84 -2.69
CA PHE A 299 -2.93 -0.34 -2.89
C PHE A 299 -2.39 -1.23 -4.01
N GLY A 300 -2.13 -0.67 -5.20
CA GLY A 300 -1.57 -1.42 -6.33
C GLY A 300 -0.22 -2.09 -5.98
N ILE A 301 0.67 -1.35 -5.31
CA ILE A 301 2.00 -1.85 -4.89
C ILE A 301 1.84 -2.98 -3.87
N THR A 302 1.11 -2.76 -2.78
CA THR A 302 0.95 -3.74 -1.69
C THR A 302 0.22 -5.00 -2.15
N MET A 303 -0.77 -4.85 -3.04
CA MET A 303 -1.47 -5.99 -3.65
C MET A 303 -0.55 -6.78 -4.59
N LEU A 304 0.26 -6.12 -5.42
CA LEU A 304 1.20 -6.82 -6.30
C LEU A 304 2.23 -7.62 -5.48
N ILE A 305 2.79 -7.01 -4.42
CA ILE A 305 3.70 -7.69 -3.49
C ILE A 305 3.01 -8.92 -2.88
N GLN A 306 1.75 -8.77 -2.45
CA GLN A 306 1.01 -9.87 -1.86
C GLN A 306 0.70 -10.99 -2.85
N PHE A 307 0.35 -10.66 -4.10
CA PHE A 307 0.12 -11.67 -5.15
C PHE A 307 1.40 -12.44 -5.49
N VAL A 308 2.57 -11.79 -5.47
CA VAL A 308 3.85 -12.51 -5.63
C VAL A 308 4.09 -13.48 -4.46
N SER A 309 3.82 -13.06 -3.22
CA SER A 309 3.89 -13.97 -2.07
C SER A 309 2.94 -15.17 -2.23
N TYR A 310 1.69 -14.90 -2.58
CA TYR A 310 0.65 -15.93 -2.76
C TYR A 310 0.97 -16.86 -3.93
N TYR A 311 1.56 -16.34 -5.01
CA TYR A 311 2.04 -17.11 -6.15
C TYR A 311 3.09 -18.14 -5.73
N LEU A 312 4.11 -17.72 -4.97
CA LEU A 312 5.18 -18.62 -4.52
C LEU A 312 4.65 -19.72 -3.58
N GLU A 313 3.71 -19.39 -2.70
CA GLU A 313 3.01 -20.37 -1.85
C GLU A 313 2.18 -21.35 -2.69
N SER A 314 1.46 -20.84 -3.70
CA SER A 314 0.65 -21.65 -4.60
C SER A 314 1.47 -22.60 -5.49
N VAL A 315 2.66 -22.17 -5.94
CA VAL A 315 3.58 -23.04 -6.67
C VAL A 315 4.16 -24.14 -5.77
N ALA A 316 4.46 -23.82 -4.51
CA ALA A 316 4.88 -24.82 -3.54
C ALA A 316 3.78 -25.88 -3.32
N ASP A 317 2.52 -25.45 -3.23
CA ASP A 317 1.37 -26.36 -3.12
C ASP A 317 1.15 -27.22 -4.38
N TRP A 318 1.31 -26.62 -5.57
CA TRP A 318 1.22 -27.34 -6.84
C TRP A 318 2.29 -28.44 -6.95
N ARG A 319 3.50 -28.16 -6.48
CA ARG A 319 4.63 -29.12 -6.43
C ARG A 319 4.60 -30.04 -5.22
N ASN A 320 3.57 -29.93 -4.38
CA ASN A 320 3.39 -30.74 -3.19
C ASN A 320 4.54 -30.63 -2.16
N HIS A 321 5.14 -29.44 -2.04
CA HIS A 321 6.16 -29.18 -1.02
C HIS A 321 5.51 -29.15 0.39
N PRO A 322 6.17 -29.70 1.43
CA PRO A 322 5.63 -29.73 2.79
C PRO A 322 5.56 -28.32 3.43
N GLY A 323 4.90 -28.22 4.58
CA GLY A 323 4.83 -26.98 5.37
C GLY A 323 3.73 -26.01 4.93
N LYS A 324 2.61 -26.53 4.44
CA LYS A 324 1.44 -25.72 4.14
C LYS A 324 0.90 -25.05 5.40
N ARG A 325 0.61 -23.76 5.27
CA ARG A 325 -0.05 -23.00 6.32
C ARG A 325 -1.50 -23.49 6.45
N GLU A 326 -1.84 -23.95 7.63
CA GLU A 326 -3.22 -24.21 8.00
C GLU A 326 -3.83 -22.90 8.49
N ILE A 327 -4.69 -22.31 7.66
CA ILE A 327 -5.46 -21.14 8.06
C ILE A 327 -6.69 -21.69 8.77
N ALA A 328 -6.84 -21.37 10.06
CA ALA A 328 -8.04 -21.73 10.79
C ALA A 328 -9.24 -21.16 10.03
N PRO A 329 -10.30 -21.95 9.76
CA PRO A 329 -11.48 -21.42 9.08
C PRO A 329 -11.96 -20.22 9.88
N ALA A 330 -12.16 -19.08 9.20
CA ALA A 330 -12.77 -17.91 9.81
C ALA A 330 -14.07 -18.40 10.45
N SER A 331 -14.12 -18.36 11.79
CA SER A 331 -15.29 -18.76 12.55
C SER A 331 -16.47 -17.98 11.98
N ALA A 332 -17.38 -18.69 11.30
CA ALA A 332 -18.64 -18.12 10.85
C ALA A 332 -19.36 -17.64 12.12
N HIS A 333 -19.32 -16.32 12.32
CA HIS A 333 -20.16 -15.60 13.28
C HIS A 333 -21.12 -14.77 12.46
#